data_AF-A0A350PJ53-F1
#
_entry.id   AF-A0A350PJ53-F1
#
_cell.length_a   1.000
_cell.length_b   1.000
_cell.length_c   1.000
_cell.angle_alpha   90.00
_cell.angle_beta   90.00
_cell.angle_gamma   90.00
#
_symmetry.space_group_name_H-M   'P 1'
#
loop_
_entity.id
_entity.type
_entity.pdbx_description
1 polymer ?
#
loop_
_entity_poly.entity_id
_entity_poly.type
_entity_poly.pdbx_seq_one_letter_code
_entity_poly.pdbx_strand_id
1 'polypeptide(L)'
;YKSAEEKNVKTGEISEIDLPSSNVLQFITEDGAIISARPSGTEPKIKFYCSVNDTIATVHEYPFVQKKLMNKIDQIMEELS
;
A
#
# COMPACT_ATOMS: atom_id res chain seq x y z
N TYR A 1 7.28 9.62 4.08
CA TYR A 1 8.68 9.16 4.03
C TYR A 1 9.72 10.20 3.55
N LYS A 2 9.45 11.51 3.65
CA LYS A 2 10.49 12.55 3.50
C LYS A 2 10.89 13.16 4.84
N SER A 3 9.95 13.22 5.79
CA SER A 3 10.12 13.72 7.16
C SER A 3 10.67 12.68 8.15
N ALA A 4 10.89 11.43 7.73
CA ALA A 4 11.26 10.31 8.63
C ALA A 4 10.24 10.10 9.78
N GLU A 5 8.97 10.34 9.50
CA GLU A 5 7.86 10.15 10.44
C GLU A 5 6.81 9.18 9.87
N GLU A 6 6.24 8.36 10.75
CA GLU A 6 4.99 7.65 10.54
C GLU A 6 3.91 8.24 11.46
N LYS A 7 2.70 8.43 10.91
CA LYS A 7 1.55 8.91 11.66
C LYS A 7 0.44 7.88 11.65
N ASN A 8 0.00 7.47 12.84
CA ASN A 8 -1.25 6.74 12.97
C ASN A 8 -2.42 7.69 12.70
N VAL A 9 -3.17 7.44 11.63
CA VAL A 9 -4.28 8.32 11.22
C VAL A 9 -5.48 8.27 12.16
N LYS A 10 -5.65 7.19 12.95
CA LYS A 10 -6.75 7.04 13.91
C LYS A 10 -6.46 7.75 15.23
N THR A 11 -5.25 7.57 15.77
CA THR A 11 -4.87 8.13 17.08
C THR A 11 -4.19 9.49 16.97
N GLY A 12 -3.64 9.83 15.81
CA GLY A 12 -2.83 11.02 15.58
C GLY A 12 -1.39 10.91 16.08
N GLU A 13 -1.02 9.78 16.69
CA GLU A 13 0.34 9.51 17.19
C GLU A 13 1.36 9.56 16.05
N ILE A 14 2.51 10.17 16.33
CA ILE A 14 3.64 10.29 15.40
C ILE A 14 4.83 9.57 16.01
N SER A 15 5.50 8.75 15.21
CA SER A 15 6.71 8.03 15.58
C SER A 15 7.80 8.24 14.53
N GLU A 16 9.06 8.16 14.97
CA GLU A 16 10.21 8.18 14.07
C GLU A 16 10.38 6.83 13.38
N ILE A 17 10.81 6.87 12.13
CA ILE A 17 11.04 5.68 11.29
C ILE A 17 12.47 5.67 10.77
N ASP A 18 13.19 4.58 11.04
CA ASP A 18 14.56 4.37 10.56
C ASP A 18 14.56 3.74 9.15
N LEU A 19 14.15 4.53 8.17
CA LEU A 19 14.07 4.12 6.77
C LEU A 19 14.62 5.22 5.85
N PRO A 20 15.21 4.85 4.70
CA PRO A 20 15.76 5.83 3.77
C PRO A 20 14.72 6.87 3.33
N SER A 21 15.16 8.13 3.23
CA SER A 21 14.30 9.22 2.77
C SER A 21 13.80 8.97 1.35
N SER A 22 12.49 9.19 1.12
CA SER A 22 11.80 8.99 -0.13
C SER A 22 10.63 9.97 -0.28
N ASN A 23 10.50 10.56 -1.47
CA ASN A 23 9.36 11.41 -1.80
C ASN A 23 8.14 10.55 -2.17
N VAL A 24 7.53 9.93 -1.17
CA VAL A 24 6.40 9.02 -1.30
C VAL A 24 5.43 9.21 -0.13
N LEU A 25 4.13 9.12 -0.44
CA LEU A 25 3.08 8.86 0.54
C LEU A 25 2.79 7.36 0.53
N GLN A 26 2.80 6.74 1.69
CA GLN A 26 2.53 5.31 1.85
C GLN A 26 1.45 5.12 2.91
N PHE A 27 0.43 4.35 2.57
CA PHE A 27 -0.66 3.95 3.45
C PHE A 27 -0.54 2.44 3.68
N ILE A 28 -0.56 2.05 4.94
CA ILE A 28 -0.53 0.65 5.36
C ILE A 28 -1.85 0.39 6.08
N THR A 29 -2.62 -0.57 5.60
CA THR A 29 -3.91 -0.95 6.21
C THR A 29 -3.71 -1.96 7.32
N GLU A 30 -4.72 -2.11 8.19
CA GLU A 30 -4.69 -3.09 9.29
C GLU A 30 -4.57 -4.54 8.80
N ASP A 31 -5.07 -4.82 7.59
CA ASP A 31 -4.93 -6.12 6.93
C ASP A 31 -3.66 -6.25 6.07
N GLY A 32 -2.70 -5.34 6.23
CA GLY A 32 -1.36 -5.44 5.64
C GLY A 32 -1.27 -5.08 4.16
N ALA A 33 -2.31 -4.49 3.56
CA ALA A 33 -2.20 -3.91 2.22
C ALA A 33 -1.40 -2.61 2.26
N ILE A 34 -0.66 -2.35 1.18
CA ILE A 34 0.20 -1.17 1.06
C ILE A 34 -0.16 -0.43 -0.22
N ILE A 35 -0.52 0.84 -0.09
CA ILE A 35 -0.76 1.76 -1.21
C ILE A 35 0.28 2.86 -1.14
N SER A 36 1.06 3.03 -2.22
CA SER A 36 2.08 4.08 -2.31
C SER A 36 1.79 5.01 -3.49
N ALA A 37 1.82 6.33 -3.23
CA ALA A 37 1.68 7.37 -4.23
C ALA A 37 2.96 8.21 -4.30
N ARG A 38 3.52 8.35 -5.52
CA ARG A 38 4.76 9.09 -5.75
C ARG A 38 4.72 9.90 -7.04
N PRO A 39 5.19 11.16 -7.05
CA PRO A 39 5.37 11.91 -8.29
C PRO A 39 6.42 11.24 -9.19
N SER A 40 6.11 11.12 -10.48
CA SER A 40 7.09 10.71 -11.48
C SER A 40 8.19 11.76 -11.62
N GLY A 41 9.43 11.31 -11.80
CA GLY A 41 10.58 12.20 -11.95
C GLY A 41 10.72 12.83 -13.34
N THR A 42 10.05 12.28 -14.35
CA THR A 42 10.24 12.65 -15.77
C THR A 42 8.99 13.21 -16.45
N GLU A 43 7.80 12.98 -15.89
CA GLU A 43 6.52 13.39 -16.49
C GLU A 43 5.60 13.95 -15.39
N PRO A 44 4.65 14.85 -15.73
CA PRO A 44 3.70 15.40 -14.77
C PRO A 44 2.59 14.39 -14.45
N LYS A 45 2.97 13.26 -13.83
CA LYS A 45 2.09 12.15 -13.47
C LYS A 45 2.40 11.66 -12.06
N ILE A 46 1.38 11.16 -11.36
CA ILE A 46 1.55 10.42 -10.10
C ILE A 46 1.55 8.92 -10.42
N LYS A 47 2.52 8.18 -9.87
CA LYS A 47 2.57 6.72 -9.94
C LYS A 47 1.97 6.15 -8.65
N PHE A 48 1.00 5.26 -8.81
CA PHE A 48 0.43 4.48 -7.73
C PHE A 48 0.98 3.05 -7.76
N TYR A 49 1.32 2.53 -6.59
CA TYR A 49 1.72 1.14 -6.38
C TYR A 49 0.79 0.55 -5.33
N CYS A 50 0.22 -0.62 -5.60
CA CYS A 50 -0.64 -1.35 -4.68
C CYS A 50 -0.07 -2.75 -4.44
N SER A 51 0.03 -3.15 -3.18
CA SER A 51 0.40 -4.49 -2.76
C SER A 51 -0.65 -5.03 -1.80
N VAL A 52 -1.10 -6.25 -2.05
CA VAL A 52 -2.02 -7.00 -1.19
C VAL A 52 -1.41 -8.35 -0.90
N ASN A 53 -1.68 -8.90 0.27
CA ASN A 53 -1.25 -10.23 0.66
C ASN A 53 -2.35 -10.91 1.46
N ASP A 54 -2.28 -12.24 1.52
CA ASP A 54 -3.10 -13.06 2.40
C ASP A 54 -2.32 -14.35 2.71
N THR A 55 -2.75 -15.03 3.75
CA THR A 55 -2.20 -16.34 4.13
C THR A 55 -2.89 -17.45 3.35
N ILE A 56 -2.15 -18.52 3.05
CA ILE A 56 -2.65 -19.71 2.38
C ILE A 56 -2.26 -20.90 3.24
N ALA A 57 -3.25 -21.66 3.75
CA ALA A 57 -2.99 -22.82 4.59
C ALA A 57 -2.69 -24.06 3.75
N THR A 58 -3.30 -24.17 2.57
CA THR A 58 -3.10 -25.30 1.66
C THR A 58 -2.98 -24.87 0.21
N VAL A 59 -2.28 -25.65 -0.61
CA VAL A 59 -2.13 -25.37 -2.06
C VAL A 59 -3.49 -25.28 -2.77
N HIS A 60 -4.51 -25.98 -2.29
CA HIS A 60 -5.85 -25.94 -2.85
C HIS A 60 -6.59 -24.61 -2.65
N GLU A 61 -6.19 -23.81 -1.65
CA GLU A 61 -6.77 -22.49 -1.39
C GLU A 61 -6.22 -21.41 -2.33
N TYR A 62 -5.03 -21.62 -2.89
CA TYR A 62 -4.35 -20.67 -3.77
C TYR A 62 -5.25 -20.04 -4.86
N PRO A 63 -6.01 -20.79 -5.67
CA PRO A 63 -6.85 -20.17 -6.71
C PRO A 63 -7.95 -19.26 -6.13
N PHE A 64 -8.48 -19.57 -4.94
CA PHE A 64 -9.51 -18.76 -4.29
C PHE A 64 -8.91 -17.49 -3.69
N VAL A 65 -7.77 -17.61 -3.02
CA VAL A 65 -7.04 -16.48 -2.42
C VAL A 65 -6.51 -15.55 -3.52
N GLN A 66 -5.97 -16.09 -4.60
CA GLN A 66 -5.53 -15.30 -5.76
C GLN A 66 -6.71 -14.50 -6.34
N LYS A 67 -7.88 -15.12 -6.52
CA LYS A 67 -9.07 -14.42 -7.03
C LYS A 67 -9.53 -13.30 -6.08
N LYS A 68 -9.55 -13.57 -4.77
CA LYS A 68 -9.89 -12.57 -3.74
C LYS A 68 -8.92 -11.37 -3.80
N LEU A 69 -7.62 -11.63 -3.87
CA LEU A 69 -6.60 -10.58 -3.92
C LEU A 69 -6.66 -9.78 -5.22
N MET A 70 -6.94 -10.43 -6.35
CA MET A 70 -7.15 -9.74 -7.63
C MET A 70 -8.35 -8.78 -7.57
N ASN A 71 -9.50 -9.26 -7.07
CA ASN A 71 -10.67 -8.41 -6.91
C ASN A 71 -10.39 -7.21 -5.99
N LYS A 72 -9.58 -7.41 -4.93
CA LYS A 72 -9.17 -6.33 -4.03
C LYS A 72 -8.29 -5.30 -4.74
N ILE A 73 -7.35 -5.75 -5.58
CA ILE A 73 -6.54 -4.84 -6.42
C ILE A 73 -7.46 -4.04 -7.35
N ASP A 74 -8.39 -4.69 -8.04
CA ASP A 74 -9.29 -4.02 -8.99
C ASP A 74 -10.11 -2.94 -8.29
N GLN A 75 -10.69 -3.24 -7.13
CA GLN A 75 -11.44 -2.27 -6.33
C GLN A 75 -10.57 -1.08 -5.90
N ILE A 76 -9.35 -1.32 -5.39
CA ILE A 76 -8.45 -0.23 -4.97
C ILE A 76 -8.09 0.66 -6.17
N MET A 77 -7.81 0.05 -7.32
CA MET A 77 -7.44 0.79 -8.52
C MET A 77 -8.62 1.63 -9.06
N GLU A 78 -9.85 1.14 -8.96
CA GLU A 78 -11.06 1.90 -9.29
C GLU A 78 -11.29 3.08 -8.34
N GLU A 79 -11.04 2.92 -7.03
CA GLU A 79 -11.17 4.01 -6.05
C GLU A 79 -10.08 5.09 -6.20
N LEU A 80 -8.94 4.76 -6.83
CA LEU A 80 -7.82 5.68 -7.05
C LEU A 80 -7.90 6.43 -8.39
N SER A 81 -8.77 6.01 -9.31
CA SER A 81 -8.99 6.64 -10.62
C SER A 81 -10.09 7.69 -10.60
#